data_AF-R7FGJ9-F1
#
_entry.id   AF-R7FGJ9-F1
#
_cell.length_a   1.000
_cell.length_b   1.000
_cell.length_c   1.000
_cell.angle_alpha   90.00
_cell.angle_beta   90.00
_cell.angle_gamma   90.00
#
_symmetry.space_group_name_H-M   'P 1'
#
loop_
_entity.id
_entity.type
_entity.pdbx_description
1 polymer ?
#
loop_
_entity_poly.entity_id
_entity_poly.type
_entity_poly.pdbx_seq_one_letter_code
_entity_poly.pdbx_strand_id
1 'polypeptide(L)'
;MSKLYQTYAALKMQDSSQLYLFKSGIFYIFLDEDAKLISTKFNLKLTNLNSIVVKCGFPTSQIEKYTNLFNIANISFKIVDVQKNELYSPKDFILDKNILSFLQKISSTNAYDLSISEAYDFIESISKESKIFIGDYNNGKK
;
A
#
# COMPACT_ATOMS: atom_id res chain seq x y z
N MET A 1 12.97 -6.43 21.87
CA MET A 1 12.93 -6.51 20.39
C MET A 1 11.68 -5.80 19.91
N SER A 2 11.72 -5.02 18.81
CA SER A 2 10.54 -4.26 18.37
C SER A 2 9.43 -5.19 17.87
N LYS A 3 8.16 -4.82 18.08
CA LYS A 3 6.99 -5.57 17.59
C LYS A 3 7.08 -5.84 16.07
N LEU A 4 7.55 -4.85 15.30
CA LEU A 4 7.81 -4.96 13.86
C LEU A 4 8.73 -6.14 13.51
N TYR A 5 9.87 -6.25 14.18
CA TYR A 5 10.83 -7.32 13.88
C TYR A 5 10.33 -8.69 14.36
N GLN A 6 9.63 -8.75 15.49
CA GLN A 6 9.01 -10.00 15.94
C GLN A 6 7.97 -10.52 14.95
N THR A 7 7.12 -9.64 14.41
CA THR A 7 6.16 -9.99 13.37
C THR A 7 6.87 -10.44 12.09
N TYR A 8 7.92 -9.74 11.66
CA TYR A 8 8.74 -10.16 10.51
C TYR A 8 9.33 -11.55 10.70
N ALA A 9 9.99 -11.81 11.83
CA ALA A 9 10.59 -13.12 12.12
C ALA A 9 9.54 -14.23 12.11
N ALA A 10 8.37 -14.02 12.72
CA ALA A 10 7.28 -14.99 12.72
C ALA A 10 6.75 -15.26 11.30
N LEU A 11 6.61 -14.24 10.47
CA LEU A 11 6.18 -14.38 9.08
C LEU A 11 7.22 -15.13 8.23
N LYS A 12 8.51 -14.83 8.38
CA LYS A 12 9.59 -15.55 7.68
C LYS A 12 9.75 -16.99 8.14
N MET A 13 9.34 -17.34 9.37
CA MET A 13 9.24 -18.73 9.82
C MET A 13 8.11 -19.50 9.12
N GLN A 14 7.03 -18.82 8.75
CA GLN A 14 5.92 -19.43 8.01
C GLN A 14 6.23 -19.56 6.52
N ASP A 15 6.74 -18.49 5.92
CA ASP A 15 7.16 -18.47 4.52
C ASP A 15 8.38 -17.56 4.36
N SER A 16 9.55 -18.17 4.21
CA SER A 16 10.82 -17.46 4.04
C SER A 16 11.01 -16.90 2.63
N SER A 17 10.24 -17.35 1.64
CA SER A 17 10.32 -16.91 0.25
C SER A 17 9.53 -15.64 -0.02
N GLN A 18 8.47 -15.42 0.76
CA GLN A 18 7.62 -14.24 0.65
C GLN A 18 8.34 -12.99 1.18
N LEU A 19 8.17 -11.88 0.45
CA LEU A 19 8.60 -10.55 0.90
C LEU A 19 7.48 -9.83 1.64
N TYR A 20 7.84 -9.15 2.73
CA TYR A 20 6.87 -8.47 3.61
C TYR A 20 7.18 -6.97 3.73
N LEU A 21 6.22 -6.14 3.33
CA LEU A 21 6.30 -4.69 3.38
C LEU A 21 5.52 -4.16 4.58
N PHE A 22 6.20 -3.47 5.49
CA PHE A 22 5.61 -2.95 6.72
C PHE A 22 5.37 -1.46 6.64
N LYS A 23 4.24 -0.98 7.15
CA LYS A 23 4.04 0.46 7.40
C LYS A 23 4.75 0.87 8.69
N SER A 24 5.65 1.85 8.61
CA SER A 24 6.38 2.43 9.75
C SER A 24 6.35 3.95 9.66
N GLY A 25 5.39 4.56 10.35
CA GLY A 25 5.13 6.00 10.26
C GLY A 25 4.73 6.43 8.84
N ILE A 26 5.50 7.36 8.28
CA ILE A 26 5.32 7.90 6.91
C ILE A 26 6.06 7.09 5.83
N PHE A 27 6.61 5.92 6.17
CA PHE A 27 7.32 5.03 5.23
C PHE A 27 6.68 3.64 5.17
N TYR A 28 6.79 3.02 4.00
CA TYR A 28 6.76 1.56 3.88
C TYR A 28 8.18 1.02 3.86
N ILE A 29 8.45 -0.03 4.62
CA ILE A 29 9.79 -0.58 4.81
C ILE A 29 9.80 -2.11 4.68
N PHE A 30 10.82 -2.64 4.01
CA PHE A 30 11.25 -4.03 4.13
C PHE A 30 12.28 -4.13 5.25
N LEU A 31 12.42 -5.32 5.84
CA LEU A 31 13.33 -5.58 6.95
C LEU A 31 14.34 -6.67 6.60
N ASP A 32 15.56 -6.51 7.11
CA ASP A 32 16.65 -7.48 7.05
C ASP A 32 16.93 -8.05 5.64
N GLU A 33 16.80 -9.37 5.43
CA GLU A 33 17.05 -10.02 4.13
C GLU A 33 16.17 -9.46 3.01
N ASP A 34 14.88 -9.20 3.29
CA ASP A 34 13.99 -8.57 2.32
C ASP A 34 14.51 -7.17 1.95
N ALA A 35 15.03 -6.44 2.94
CA ALA A 35 15.61 -5.12 2.72
C ALA A 35 16.89 -5.16 1.89
N LYS A 36 17.78 -6.14 2.13
CA LYS A 36 19.03 -6.32 1.36
C LYS A 36 18.72 -6.64 -0.10
N LEU A 37 17.77 -7.54 -0.34
CA LEU A 37 17.32 -7.91 -1.69
C LEU A 37 16.74 -6.72 -2.44
N ILE A 38 15.77 -6.03 -1.85
CA ILE A 38 15.07 -4.91 -2.48
C ILE A 38 16.01 -3.70 -2.67
N SER A 39 16.85 -3.41 -1.67
CA SER A 39 17.86 -2.35 -1.76
C SER A 39 18.78 -2.58 -2.95
N THR A 40 19.31 -3.79 -3.11
CA THR A 40 20.22 -4.13 -4.21
C THR A 40 19.51 -4.05 -5.57
N LYS A 41 18.28 -4.56 -5.67
CA LYS A 41 17.58 -4.66 -6.95
C LYS A 41 17.02 -3.32 -7.46
N PHE A 42 16.65 -2.40 -6.56
CA PHE A 42 16.04 -1.12 -6.91
C PHE A 42 16.84 0.10 -6.47
N ASN A 43 18.07 -0.12 -6.01
CA ASN A 43 18.98 0.91 -5.52
C ASN A 43 18.36 1.78 -4.41
N LEU A 44 17.50 1.18 -3.56
CA LEU A 44 16.93 1.88 -2.41
C LEU A 44 17.96 1.97 -1.29
N LYS A 45 17.97 3.09 -0.57
CA LYS A 45 18.91 3.31 0.53
C LYS A 45 18.69 2.28 1.65
N LEU A 46 19.69 1.42 1.89
CA LEU A 46 19.72 0.52 3.05
C LEU A 46 20.17 1.32 4.29
N THR A 47 19.44 1.19 5.37
CA THR A 47 19.70 1.88 6.65
C THR A 47 19.44 0.95 7.82
N ASN A 48 19.86 1.35 9.01
CA ASN A 48 19.59 0.60 10.23
C ASN A 48 18.21 0.97 10.79
N LEU A 49 17.37 -0.03 11.08
CA LEU A 49 16.18 0.14 11.93
C LEU A 49 16.59 0.26 13.40
N ASN A 50 17.56 -0.55 13.81
CA ASN A 50 18.20 -0.55 15.12
C ASN A 50 19.65 -1.06 14.98
N SER A 51 20.35 -1.35 16.07
CA SER A 51 21.77 -1.77 16.04
C SER A 51 22.06 -3.06 15.28
N ILE A 52 21.05 -3.89 14.99
CA ILE A 52 21.22 -5.22 14.38
C ILE A 52 20.42 -5.34 13.07
N VAL A 53 19.22 -4.76 13.03
CA VAL A 53 18.26 -4.96 11.93
C VAL A 53 18.40 -3.83 10.91
N VAL A 54 18.62 -4.19 9.64
CA VAL A 54 18.59 -3.26 8.52
C VAL A 54 17.18 -3.11 7.93
N LYS A 55 16.94 -2.01 7.23
CA LYS A 55 15.71 -1.70 6.52
C LYS A 55 15.98 -0.89 5.26
N CYS A 56 15.11 -1.02 4.28
CA CYS A 56 15.01 -0.09 3.15
C CYS A 56 13.53 0.17 2.87
N GLY A 57 13.22 1.26 2.17
CA GLY A 57 11.83 1.62 1.96
C GLY A 57 11.61 2.89 1.18
N PHE A 58 10.35 3.30 1.12
CA PHE A 58 9.90 4.48 0.39
C PHE A 58 8.72 5.16 1.11
N PRO A 59 8.47 6.45 0.84
CA PRO A 59 7.36 7.18 1.45
C PRO A 59 6.00 6.54 1.15
N THR A 60 5.08 6.59 2.11
CA THR A 60 3.71 6.04 1.95
C THR A 60 2.93 6.65 0.79
N SER A 61 3.25 7.88 0.40
CA SER A 61 2.68 8.56 -0.77
C SER A 61 3.05 7.91 -2.10
N GLN A 62 4.12 7.10 -2.16
CA GLN A 62 4.60 6.47 -3.40
C GLN A 62 4.21 4.99 -3.53
N ILE A 63 3.25 4.50 -2.74
CA ILE A 63 2.88 3.07 -2.73
C ILE A 63 2.51 2.54 -4.12
N GLU A 64 1.69 3.23 -4.88
CA GLU A 64 1.28 2.79 -6.23
C GLU A 64 2.48 2.71 -7.18
N LYS A 65 3.35 3.72 -7.17
CA LYS A 65 4.56 3.76 -7.99
C LYS A 65 5.46 2.56 -7.72
N TYR A 66 5.74 2.27 -6.46
CA TYR A 66 6.63 1.15 -6.10
C TYR A 66 5.96 -0.21 -6.30
N THR A 67 4.65 -0.33 -6.04
CA THR A 67 3.89 -1.55 -6.38
C THR A 67 3.98 -1.85 -7.87
N ASN A 68 3.81 -0.85 -8.74
CA ASN A 68 3.94 -1.02 -10.19
C ASN A 68 5.37 -1.41 -10.59
N LEU A 69 6.38 -0.76 -10.00
CA LEU A 69 7.79 -1.10 -10.22
C LEU A 69 8.09 -2.57 -9.87
N PHE A 70 7.57 -3.05 -8.73
CA PHE A 70 7.75 -4.42 -8.26
C PHE A 70 7.00 -5.42 -9.13
N ASN A 71 5.79 -5.09 -9.58
CA ASN A 71 5.01 -5.93 -10.50
C ASN A 71 5.74 -6.12 -11.83
N ILE A 72 6.29 -5.04 -12.42
CA ILE A 72 7.08 -5.11 -13.66
C ILE A 72 8.32 -6.00 -13.48
N ALA A 73 8.93 -5.96 -12.30
CA ALA A 73 10.08 -6.79 -11.95
C ALA A 73 9.72 -8.21 -11.51
N ASN A 74 8.44 -8.61 -11.62
CA ASN A 74 7.88 -9.89 -11.17
C ASN A 74 8.20 -10.21 -9.71
N ILE A 75 8.11 -9.20 -8.83
CA ILE A 75 8.33 -9.36 -7.39
C ILE A 75 6.98 -9.39 -6.68
N SER A 76 6.67 -10.55 -6.10
CA SER A 76 5.54 -10.69 -5.19
C SER A 76 5.92 -10.22 -3.78
N PHE A 77 5.03 -9.46 -3.15
CA PHE A 77 5.15 -9.03 -1.75
C PHE A 77 3.77 -8.92 -1.10
N LYS A 78 3.73 -8.97 0.23
CA LYS A 78 2.52 -8.73 1.03
C LYS A 78 2.69 -7.50 1.89
N ILE A 79 1.62 -6.72 2.05
CA ILE A 79 1.60 -5.54 2.93
C ILE A 79 1.11 -5.98 4.30
N VAL A 80 1.88 -5.66 5.34
CA VAL A 80 1.60 -6.04 6.73
C VAL A 80 1.02 -4.86 7.49
N ASP A 81 -0.21 -5.02 8.00
CA ASP A 81 -0.76 -4.13 9.03
C ASP A 81 -0.52 -4.75 10.41
N VAL A 82 0.47 -4.23 11.13
CA VAL A 82 0.88 -4.72 12.45
C VAL A 82 -0.17 -4.43 13.53
N GLN A 83 -1.08 -3.46 13.31
CA GLN A 83 -2.14 -3.13 14.27
C GLN A 83 -3.30 -4.11 14.17
N LYS A 84 -3.71 -4.42 12.94
CA LYS A 84 -4.81 -5.37 12.66
C LYS A 84 -4.35 -6.83 12.60
N ASN A 85 -3.03 -7.06 12.51
CA ASN A 85 -2.44 -8.37 12.30
C ASN A 85 -2.93 -9.03 11.00
N GLU A 86 -3.09 -8.22 9.96
CA GLU A 86 -3.62 -8.62 8.65
C GLU A 86 -2.55 -8.50 7.57
N LEU A 87 -2.64 -9.39 6.58
CA LEU A 87 -1.80 -9.42 5.40
C LEU A 87 -2.65 -9.10 4.18
N TYR A 88 -2.27 -8.06 3.46
CA TYR A 88 -2.97 -7.65 2.25
C TYR A 88 -2.12 -7.93 1.02
N SER A 89 -2.77 -8.32 -0.08
CA SER A 89 -2.12 -8.19 -1.38
C SER A 89 -1.95 -6.70 -1.71
N PRO A 90 -0.93 -6.32 -2.51
CA PRO A 90 -0.75 -4.92 -2.90
C PRO A 90 -1.96 -4.35 -3.64
N LYS A 91 -2.67 -5.18 -4.40
CA LYS A 91 -3.87 -4.78 -5.14
C LYS A 91 -5.02 -4.47 -4.20
N ASP A 92 -5.33 -5.38 -3.28
CA ASP A 92 -6.45 -5.21 -2.33
C ASP A 92 -6.21 -3.98 -1.45
N PHE A 93 -4.97 -3.81 -0.98
CA PHE A 93 -4.60 -2.66 -0.15
C PHE A 93 -4.78 -1.31 -0.87
N ILE A 94 -4.41 -1.23 -2.15
CA ILE A 94 -4.58 -0.01 -2.96
C ILE A 94 -6.07 0.24 -3.24
N LEU A 95 -6.84 -0.81 -3.55
CA LEU A 95 -8.27 -0.71 -3.79
C LEU A 95 -9.00 -0.17 -2.56
N ASP A 96 -8.75 -0.73 -1.37
CA ASP A 96 -9.36 -0.28 -0.11
C ASP A 96 -9.04 1.19 0.18
N LYS A 97 -7.79 1.59 -0.05
CA LYS A 97 -7.35 2.99 0.11
C LYS A 97 -8.09 3.92 -0.85
N ASN A 98 -8.24 3.52 -2.11
CA ASN A 98 -8.91 4.34 -3.13
C ASN A 98 -10.41 4.48 -2.84
N ILE A 99 -11.07 3.41 -2.40
CA ILE A 99 -12.46 3.43 -1.96
C ILE A 99 -12.63 4.37 -0.76
N LEU A 100 -11.76 4.30 0.24
CA LEU A 100 -11.84 5.19 1.40
C LEU A 100 -11.66 6.66 0.99
N SER A 101 -10.71 6.96 0.10
CA SER A 101 -10.51 8.31 -0.43
C SER A 101 -11.72 8.82 -1.21
N PHE A 102 -12.36 7.94 -1.99
CA PHE A 102 -13.57 8.25 -2.71
C PHE A 102 -14.74 8.58 -1.78
N LEU A 103 -14.96 7.76 -0.74
CA LEU A 103 -15.97 8.02 0.29
C LEU A 103 -15.70 9.32 1.05
N GLN A 104 -14.44 9.60 1.36
CA GLN A 104 -14.04 10.85 1.99
C GLN A 104 -14.35 12.06 1.11
N LYS A 105 -14.01 12.00 -0.18
CA LYS A 105 -14.36 13.03 -1.18
C LYS A 105 -15.86 13.32 -1.13
N ILE A 106 -16.71 12.29 -1.23
CA ILE A 106 -18.17 12.45 -1.15
C ILE A 106 -18.60 13.06 0.19
N SER A 107 -18.10 12.54 1.31
CA SER A 107 -18.50 12.99 2.65
C SER A 107 -18.12 14.45 2.95
N SER A 108 -17.06 14.94 2.32
CA SER A 108 -16.55 16.30 2.51
C SER A 108 -17.24 17.34 1.63
N THR A 109 -18.01 16.91 0.63
CA THR A 109 -18.66 17.82 -0.30
C THR A 109 -19.93 18.41 0.30
N ASN A 110 -20.05 19.73 0.19
CA ASN A 110 -21.22 20.48 0.60
C ASN A 110 -21.86 21.12 -0.64
N ALA A 111 -23.14 20.84 -0.88
CA ALA A 111 -23.86 21.33 -2.05
C ALA A 111 -23.96 22.87 -2.10
N TYR A 112 -23.91 23.54 -0.95
CA TYR A 112 -23.96 25.01 -0.89
C TYR A 112 -22.66 25.69 -1.30
N ASP A 113 -21.55 24.94 -1.38
CA ASP A 113 -20.24 25.46 -1.75
C ASP A 113 -19.96 25.28 -3.25
N LEU A 114 -20.91 24.72 -4.01
CA LEU A 114 -20.76 24.42 -5.43
C LEU A 114 -21.69 25.26 -6.30
N SER A 115 -21.16 25.77 -7.42
CA SER A 115 -21.98 26.23 -8.53
C SER A 115 -22.70 25.08 -9.22
N ILE A 116 -23.70 25.39 -10.05
CA ILE A 116 -24.46 24.37 -10.81
C ILE A 116 -23.55 23.53 -11.70
N SER A 117 -22.57 24.15 -12.37
CA SER A 117 -21.59 23.44 -13.19
C SER A 117 -20.69 22.54 -12.36
N GLU A 118 -20.18 23.03 -11.22
CA GLU A 118 -19.33 22.23 -10.35
C GLU A 118 -20.08 21.05 -9.73
N ALA A 119 -21.36 21.23 -9.37
CA ALA A 119 -22.21 20.15 -8.90
C ALA A 119 -22.43 19.09 -9.99
N TYR A 120 -22.65 19.50 -11.23
CA TYR A 120 -22.77 18.59 -12.36
C TYR A 120 -21.47 17.80 -12.59
N ASP A 121 -20.33 18.49 -12.68
CA ASP A 121 -19.01 17.88 -12.87
C ASP A 121 -18.67 16.93 -11.73
N PHE A 122 -19.04 17.30 -10.50
CA PHE A 122 -18.86 16.45 -9.33
C PHE A 122 -19.64 15.13 -9.45
N ILE A 123 -20.94 15.19 -9.80
CA ILE A 123 -21.78 14.00 -10.02
C ILE A 123 -21.19 13.14 -11.15
N GLU A 124 -20.74 13.76 -12.24
CA GLU A 124 -20.12 13.04 -13.34
C GLU A 124 -18.84 12.32 -12.89
N SER A 125 -18.00 12.97 -12.08
CA SER A 125 -16.80 12.39 -11.50
C SER A 125 -17.12 11.19 -10.59
N ILE A 126 -18.14 11.32 -9.73
CA ILE A 126 -18.60 10.21 -8.87
C ILE A 126 -19.02 9.01 -9.71
N SER A 127 -19.81 9.25 -10.77
CA SER A 127 -20.29 8.19 -11.65
C SER A 127 -19.14 7.46 -12.36
N LYS A 128 -18.15 8.21 -12.86
CA LYS A 128 -16.96 7.66 -13.53
C LYS A 128 -16.11 6.83 -12.56
N GLU A 129 -15.76 7.39 -11.40
CA GLU A 129 -14.94 6.69 -10.40
C GLU A 129 -15.63 5.43 -9.86
N SER A 130 -16.94 5.49 -9.57
CA SER A 130 -17.70 4.32 -9.10
C SER A 130 -17.69 3.15 -10.10
N LYS A 131 -17.80 3.45 -11.40
CA LYS A 131 -17.76 2.42 -12.46
C LYS A 131 -16.41 1.71 -12.52
N ILE A 132 -15.32 2.45 -12.30
CA ILE A 132 -13.96 1.89 -12.22
C ILE A 132 -13.88 0.90 -11.05
N PHE A 133 -14.32 1.30 -9.85
CA PHE A 133 -14.29 0.42 -8.68
C PHE A 133 -15.14 -0.84 -8.84
N ILE A 134 -16.32 -0.73 -9.47
CA ILE A 134 -17.15 -1.90 -9.79
C ILE A 134 -16.42 -2.84 -10.76
N GLY A 135 -15.73 -2.28 -11.76
CA GLY A 135 -14.90 -3.04 -12.70
C GLY A 135 -13.77 -3.80 -11.99
N ASP A 136 -13.03 -3.11 -11.12
CA ASP A 136 -11.92 -3.69 -10.35
C ASP A 136 -12.40 -4.79 -9.41
N TYR A 137 -13.52 -4.58 -8.70
CA TYR A 137 -14.12 -5.59 -7.83
C TYR A 137 -14.54 -6.86 -8.59
N ASN A 138 -15.13 -6.70 -9.79
CA ASN A 138 -15.56 -7.83 -10.60
C ASN A 138 -14.38 -8.60 -11.21
N ASN A 139 -13.28 -7.90 -11.54
CA ASN A 139 -12.06 -8.52 -12.06
C ASN A 139 -11.25 -9.23 -10.97
N GLY A 140 -11.31 -8.77 -9.71
CA GLY A 140 -10.65 -9.42 -8.56
C GLY A 140 -11.28 -10.74 -8.10
N LYS A 141 -12.46 -11.11 -8.62
CA LYS A 141 -13.15 -12.38 -8.34
C LYS A 141 -12.88 -13.50 -9.36
N LYS A 142 -12.04 -13.25 -10.38
CA LYS A 142 -11.65 -14.25 -11.39
C LYS A 142 -10.28 -14.86 -11.09
#